data_AF-A0A1Q8QMM0-F1
#
_entry.id   AF-A0A1Q8QMM0-F1
#
_cell.length_a   1.000
_cell.length_b   1.000
_cell.length_c   1.000
_cell.angle_alpha   90.00
_cell.angle_beta   90.00
_cell.angle_gamma   90.00
#
_symmetry.space_group_name_H-M   'P 1'
#
loop_
_entity.id
_entity.type
_entity.pdbx_description
1 polymer ?
#
loop_
_entity_poly.entity_id
_entity_poly.type
_entity_poly.pdbx_seq_one_letter_code
_entity_poly.pdbx_strand_id
1 'polypeptide(L)'
;MTIKVELGTPLLARNEQAAQEIRTLCQANNIYLLNIMSSPGAGKTTLLEASLKWFKLQLRVAVIEGDIATTRDADRISAQGIPAVQLNTNGACHLDARMIYQALDSLDLANLDLIIVENVGNLVCPAEFDLGEDLRVVVLSTTEGNDKILKYPLMFQEAGMLVLNKMDLLPYTDFSVQELEHDVKGLNHGLEIFYVSASKDRGVEDWTRRIVERVVLRERH
;
A
#
# COMPACT_ATOMS: atom_id res chain seq x y z
N MET A 1 -31.10 -28.06 0.31
CA MET A 1 -29.68 -28.43 0.43
C MET A 1 -28.87 -27.32 -0.21
N THR A 2 -28.01 -26.66 0.55
CA THR A 2 -27.12 -25.62 0.02
C THR A 2 -25.80 -26.30 -0.35
N ILE A 3 -25.45 -26.28 -1.63
CA ILE A 3 -24.17 -26.79 -2.10
C ILE A 3 -23.17 -25.64 -1.97
N LYS A 4 -22.19 -25.81 -1.08
CA LYS A 4 -21.05 -24.91 -0.96
C LYS A 4 -20.04 -25.32 -2.02
N VAL A 5 -19.79 -24.43 -3.00
CA VAL A 5 -18.76 -24.65 -4.02
C VAL A 5 -17.56 -23.78 -3.63
N GLU A 6 -16.41 -24.40 -3.38
CA GLU A 6 -15.16 -23.69 -3.14
C GLU A 6 -14.57 -23.23 -4.48
N LEU A 7 -14.87 -21.99 -4.85
CA LEU A 7 -14.32 -21.33 -6.04
C LEU A 7 -13.18 -20.41 -5.56
N GLY A 8 -11.93 -20.85 -5.60
CA GLY A 8 -10.80 -19.95 -5.27
C GLY A 8 -9.41 -20.58 -5.18
N THR A 9 -9.31 -21.83 -4.75
CA THR A 9 -8.03 -22.48 -4.41
C THR A 9 -6.97 -22.48 -5.53
N PRO A 10 -7.31 -22.74 -6.81
CA PRO A 10 -6.32 -22.75 -7.88
C PRO A 10 -5.80 -21.36 -8.26
N LEU A 11 -6.60 -20.30 -8.07
CA LEU A 11 -6.19 -18.93 -8.40
C LEU A 11 -5.24 -18.39 -7.34
N LEU A 12 -5.58 -18.55 -6.06
CA LEU A 12 -4.75 -18.10 -4.95
C LEU A 12 -3.42 -18.84 -4.90
N ALA A 13 -3.40 -20.16 -5.13
CA ALA A 13 -2.15 -20.91 -5.21
C ALA A 13 -1.21 -20.42 -6.33
N ARG A 14 -1.77 -20.02 -7.49
CA ARG A 14 -0.98 -19.43 -8.59
C ARG A 14 -0.47 -18.03 -8.22
N ASN A 15 -1.27 -17.26 -7.48
CA ASN A 15 -0.86 -15.96 -6.99
C ASN A 15 0.28 -16.09 -5.97
N GLU A 16 0.19 -17.03 -5.02
CA GLU A 16 1.24 -17.33 -4.04
C GLU A 16 2.56 -17.71 -4.71
N GLN A 17 2.51 -18.52 -5.78
CA GLN A 17 3.73 -18.84 -6.53
C GLN A 17 4.37 -17.59 -7.13
N ALA A 18 3.59 -16.73 -7.81
CA ALA A 18 4.10 -15.49 -8.39
C ALA A 18 4.61 -14.51 -7.31
N ALA A 19 3.93 -14.42 -6.17
CA ALA A 19 4.37 -13.62 -5.02
C ALA A 19 5.72 -14.09 -4.49
N GLN A 20 5.95 -15.40 -4.43
CA GLN A 20 7.23 -15.96 -4.01
C GLN A 20 8.36 -15.68 -5.00
N GLU A 21 8.06 -15.68 -6.30
CA GLU A 21 9.01 -15.29 -7.35
C GLU A 21 9.37 -13.80 -7.22
N ILE A 22 8.39 -12.92 -6.96
CA ILE A 22 8.62 -11.50 -6.69
C ILE A 22 9.53 -11.31 -5.48
N ARG A 23 9.24 -11.96 -4.35
CA ARG A 23 10.09 -11.87 -3.15
C ARG A 23 11.52 -12.26 -3.46
N THR A 24 11.72 -13.36 -4.18
CA THR A 24 13.04 -13.85 -4.57
C THR A 24 13.77 -12.82 -5.44
N LEU A 25 13.06 -12.23 -6.42
CA LEU A 25 13.60 -11.21 -7.30
C LEU A 25 13.97 -9.93 -6.54
N CYS A 26 13.08 -9.43 -5.69
CA CYS A 26 13.31 -8.24 -4.87
C CYS A 26 14.46 -8.47 -3.88
N GLN A 27 14.53 -9.63 -3.23
CA GLN A 27 15.64 -10.01 -2.34
C GLN A 27 16.97 -10.06 -3.10
N ALA A 28 17.02 -10.66 -4.29
CA ALA A 28 18.23 -10.72 -5.09
C ALA A 28 18.75 -9.34 -5.53
N ASN A 29 17.88 -8.33 -5.61
CA ASN A 29 18.22 -6.95 -5.97
C ASN A 29 18.24 -6.00 -4.76
N ASN A 30 18.08 -6.50 -3.53
CA ASN A 30 17.96 -5.70 -2.30
C ASN A 30 16.86 -4.63 -2.34
N ILE A 31 15.77 -4.88 -3.07
CA ILE A 31 14.63 -3.97 -3.20
C ILE A 31 13.63 -4.23 -2.09
N TYR A 32 13.21 -3.18 -1.39
CA TYR A 32 12.03 -3.20 -0.52
C TYR A 32 10.74 -2.95 -1.31
N LEU A 33 9.79 -3.87 -1.23
CA LEU A 33 8.49 -3.75 -1.91
C LEU A 33 7.41 -3.37 -0.91
N LEU A 34 6.78 -2.21 -1.12
CA LEU A 34 5.73 -1.64 -0.28
C LEU A 34 4.39 -1.70 -1.01
N ASN A 35 3.34 -2.23 -0.39
CA ASN A 35 1.98 -2.25 -0.95
C ASN A 35 1.07 -1.29 -0.16
N ILE A 36 0.60 -0.22 -0.80
CA ILE A 36 -0.29 0.78 -0.20
C ILE A 36 -1.74 0.50 -0.63
N MET A 37 -2.60 0.19 0.33
CA MET A 37 -4.01 -0.15 0.14
C MET A 37 -4.91 0.86 0.86
N SER A 38 -6.14 1.06 0.38
CA SER A 38 -7.09 1.99 1.01
C SER A 38 -8.50 1.82 0.46
N SER A 39 -9.49 2.51 1.04
CA SER A 39 -10.74 2.83 0.30
C SER A 39 -10.48 3.81 -0.85
N PRO A 40 -11.39 3.93 -1.84
CA PRO A 40 -11.38 5.08 -2.76
C PRO A 40 -11.42 6.40 -2.00
N GLY A 41 -10.61 7.37 -2.41
CA GLY A 41 -10.64 8.73 -1.84
C GLY A 41 -10.00 8.89 -0.46
N ALA A 42 -9.37 7.86 0.11
CA ALA A 42 -8.59 7.98 1.35
C ALA A 42 -7.34 8.89 1.22
N GLY A 43 -6.91 9.11 -0.03
CA GLY A 43 -5.82 10.03 -0.38
C GLY A 43 -4.46 9.36 -0.59
N LYS A 44 -4.42 8.11 -1.08
CA LYS A 44 -3.17 7.38 -1.40
C LYS A 44 -2.24 8.18 -2.30
N THR A 45 -2.70 8.60 -3.47
CA THR A 45 -1.85 9.36 -4.39
C THR A 45 -1.32 10.65 -3.78
N THR A 46 -2.14 11.41 -3.04
CA THR A 46 -1.67 12.62 -2.36
C THR A 46 -0.65 12.30 -1.25
N LEU A 47 -0.86 11.22 -0.50
CA LEU A 47 0.10 10.72 0.48
C LEU A 47 1.40 10.31 -0.21
N LEU A 48 1.32 9.58 -1.32
CA LEU A 48 2.45 9.10 -2.08
C LEU A 48 3.27 10.26 -2.64
N GLU A 49 2.64 11.23 -3.31
CA GLU A 49 3.33 12.44 -3.80
C GLU A 49 4.04 13.22 -2.68
N ALA A 50 3.39 13.38 -1.52
CA ALA A 50 4.02 14.03 -0.38
C ALA A 50 5.22 13.22 0.13
N SER A 51 5.09 11.90 0.16
CA SER A 51 6.08 10.98 0.72
C SER A 51 7.28 10.78 -0.17
N LEU A 52 7.10 10.81 -1.49
CA LEU A 52 8.17 10.72 -2.48
C LEU A 52 9.19 11.87 -2.34
N LYS A 53 8.77 13.04 -1.84
CA LYS A 53 9.68 14.15 -1.51
C LYS A 53 10.68 13.76 -0.43
N TRP A 54 10.27 12.91 0.52
CA TRP A 54 11.09 12.43 1.63
C TRP A 54 11.91 11.20 1.21
N PHE A 55 11.29 10.24 0.53
CA PHE A 55 11.97 9.01 0.12
C PHE A 55 13.15 9.30 -0.82
N LYS A 56 12.98 10.18 -1.82
CA LYS A 56 14.04 10.50 -2.80
C LYS A 56 15.27 11.19 -2.22
N LEU A 57 15.20 11.66 -0.96
CA LEU A 57 16.37 12.22 -0.28
C LEU A 57 17.36 11.14 0.13
N GLN A 58 16.91 9.90 0.29
CA GLN A 58 17.72 8.81 0.86
C GLN A 58 17.67 7.51 0.04
N LEU A 59 16.65 7.34 -0.81
CA LEU A 59 16.38 6.11 -1.55
C LEU A 59 16.17 6.38 -3.04
N ARG A 60 16.54 5.41 -3.87
CA ARG A 60 16.16 5.30 -5.28
C ARG A 60 14.80 4.60 -5.36
N VAL A 61 13.78 5.31 -5.83
CA VAL A 61 12.38 4.88 -5.72
C VAL A 61 11.75 4.73 -7.09
N ALA A 62 10.92 3.70 -7.25
CA ALA A 62 9.96 3.58 -8.35
C ALA A 62 8.54 3.33 -7.81
N VAL A 63 7.54 3.62 -8.63
CA VAL A 63 6.12 3.42 -8.30
C VAL A 63 5.46 2.52 -9.32
N ILE A 64 4.60 1.62 -8.85
CA ILE A 64 3.67 0.85 -9.67
C ILE A 64 2.26 1.31 -9.29
N GLU A 65 1.55 1.91 -10.24
CA GLU A 65 0.21 2.47 -10.03
C GLU A 65 -0.86 1.49 -10.52
N GLY A 66 -1.76 1.06 -9.64
CA GLY A 66 -2.92 0.24 -9.98
C GLY A 66 -4.18 1.07 -10.07
N ASP A 67 -4.62 1.38 -11.30
CA ASP A 67 -5.88 2.08 -11.56
C ASP A 67 -6.76 1.26 -12.52
N ILE A 68 -8.06 1.52 -12.46
CA ILE A 68 -9.07 0.82 -13.25
C ILE A 68 -9.00 1.25 -14.72
N ALA A 69 -8.71 2.52 -15.01
CA ALA A 69 -8.87 3.05 -16.36
C ALA A 69 -7.98 4.23 -16.77
N THR A 70 -7.28 4.91 -15.85
CA THR A 70 -6.56 6.14 -16.19
C THR A 70 -5.06 6.04 -15.90
N THR A 71 -4.25 6.85 -16.59
CA THR A 71 -2.81 7.00 -16.34
C THR A 71 -2.50 8.19 -15.42
N ARG A 72 -3.54 8.86 -14.89
CA ARG A 72 -3.40 10.20 -14.29
C ARG A 72 -2.44 10.20 -13.10
N ASP A 73 -2.48 9.16 -12.29
CA ASP A 73 -1.65 9.06 -11.10
C ASP A 73 -0.20 8.72 -11.48
N ALA A 74 0.03 7.78 -12.41
CA ALA A 74 1.37 7.50 -12.94
C ALA A 74 2.01 8.72 -13.63
N ASP A 75 1.23 9.52 -14.38
CA ASP A 75 1.69 10.74 -15.03
C ASP A 75 2.13 11.80 -14.00
N ARG A 76 1.38 11.93 -12.90
CA ARG A 76 1.70 12.84 -11.79
C ARG A 76 2.96 12.44 -11.05
N ILE A 77 3.18 11.13 -10.85
CA ILE A 77 4.43 10.62 -10.26
C ILE A 77 5.61 10.85 -11.21
N SER A 78 5.45 10.51 -12.49
CA SER A 78 6.49 10.67 -13.51
C SER A 78 6.93 12.12 -13.67
N ALA A 79 6.00 13.08 -13.56
CA ALA A 79 6.30 14.51 -13.60
C ALA A 79 7.26 14.98 -12.49
N GLN A 80 7.47 14.18 -11.43
CA GLN A 80 8.42 14.45 -10.36
C GLN A 80 9.81 13.83 -10.61
N GLY A 81 10.02 13.21 -11.77
CA GLY A 81 11.26 12.53 -12.15
C GLY A 81 11.42 11.14 -11.55
N ILE A 82 10.31 10.50 -11.14
CA ILE A 82 10.30 9.18 -10.51
C ILE A 82 9.79 8.16 -11.53
N PRO A 83 10.49 7.04 -11.77
CA PRO A 83 9.98 5.97 -12.62
C PRO A 83 8.62 5.48 -12.12
N ALA A 84 7.61 5.49 -12.99
CA ALA A 84 6.28 5.01 -12.68
C ALA A 84 5.78 4.05 -13.77
N VAL A 85 5.19 2.93 -13.36
CA VAL A 85 4.55 1.96 -14.25
C VAL A 85 3.06 1.94 -13.96
N GLN A 86 2.24 2.22 -14.97
CA GLN A 86 0.78 2.10 -14.87
C GLN A 86 0.35 0.67 -15.16
N LEU A 87 -0.39 0.08 -14.23
CA LEU A 87 -1.16 -1.14 -14.44
C LEU A 87 -2.64 -0.77 -14.57
N ASN A 88 -3.22 -1.06 -15.74
CA ASN A 88 -4.66 -0.95 -15.96
C ASN A 88 -5.33 -2.27 -15.60
N THR A 89 -6.15 -2.27 -14.56
CA THR A 89 -6.76 -3.50 -14.05
C THR A 89 -7.93 -4.00 -14.92
N ASN A 90 -8.36 -3.22 -15.92
CA ASN A 90 -9.46 -3.54 -16.84
C ASN A 90 -10.75 -3.97 -16.10
N GLY A 91 -11.03 -3.35 -14.96
CA GLY A 91 -12.20 -3.62 -14.13
C GLY A 91 -11.96 -4.54 -12.94
N ALA A 92 -10.74 -5.08 -12.74
CA ALA A 92 -10.44 -5.83 -11.53
C ALA A 92 -10.34 -4.89 -10.30
N CYS A 93 -10.82 -5.40 -9.16
CA CYS A 93 -10.94 -4.66 -7.89
C CYS A 93 -9.67 -4.68 -7.00
N HIS A 94 -8.58 -5.28 -7.50
CA HIS A 94 -7.30 -5.47 -6.84
C HIS A 94 -6.19 -5.66 -7.88
N LEU A 95 -4.93 -5.52 -7.46
CA LEU A 95 -3.77 -6.05 -8.16
C LEU A 95 -3.45 -7.47 -7.68
N ASP A 96 -2.90 -8.31 -8.56
CA ASP A 96 -2.37 -9.63 -8.22
C ASP A 96 -0.86 -9.70 -8.48
N ALA A 97 -0.18 -10.70 -7.91
CA ALA A 97 1.27 -10.83 -8.00
C ALA A 97 1.76 -10.97 -9.46
N ARG A 98 0.98 -11.53 -10.37
CA ARG A 98 1.42 -11.68 -11.78
C ARG A 98 1.44 -10.33 -12.48
N MET A 99 0.48 -9.45 -12.17
CA MET A 99 0.48 -8.07 -12.67
C MET A 99 1.70 -7.31 -12.16
N ILE A 100 2.06 -7.48 -10.89
CA ILE A 100 3.25 -6.85 -10.32
C ILE A 100 4.52 -7.39 -10.97
N TYR A 101 4.63 -8.71 -11.15
CA TYR A 101 5.79 -9.32 -11.79
C TYR A 101 6.04 -8.74 -13.17
N GLN A 102 4.98 -8.58 -13.98
CA GLN A 102 5.08 -7.94 -15.30
C GLN A 102 5.50 -6.47 -15.23
N ALA A 103 5.06 -5.73 -14.21
CA ALA A 103 5.50 -4.34 -14.02
C ALA A 103 6.98 -4.25 -13.66
N LEU A 104 7.52 -5.21 -12.91
CA LEU A 104 8.94 -5.24 -12.54
C LEU A 104 9.87 -5.37 -13.76
N ASP A 105 9.45 -6.06 -14.82
CA ASP A 105 10.21 -6.16 -16.08
C ASP A 105 10.41 -4.79 -16.77
N SER A 106 9.58 -3.80 -16.44
CA SER A 106 9.67 -2.44 -17.00
C SER A 106 10.55 -1.49 -16.16
N LEU A 107 11.11 -1.97 -15.05
CA LEU A 107 11.91 -1.18 -14.12
C LEU A 107 13.38 -1.61 -14.13
N ASP A 108 14.28 -0.65 -13.96
CA ASP A 108 15.70 -0.93 -13.77
C ASP A 108 15.98 -1.32 -12.31
N LEU A 109 15.71 -2.59 -11.99
CA LEU A 109 15.78 -3.13 -10.63
C LEU A 109 17.16 -2.96 -9.96
N ALA A 110 18.25 -2.98 -10.74
CA ALA A 110 19.60 -2.79 -10.21
C ALA A 110 19.82 -1.39 -9.61
N ASN A 111 18.97 -0.42 -9.98
CA ASN A 111 19.06 0.97 -9.59
C ASN A 111 17.95 1.43 -8.65
N LEU A 112 17.31 0.51 -7.93
CA LEU A 112 16.22 0.80 -7.00
C LEU A 112 16.50 0.24 -5.61
N ASP A 113 16.04 0.97 -4.58
CA ASP A 113 16.08 0.53 -3.18
C ASP A 113 14.64 0.26 -2.68
N LEU A 114 13.66 0.98 -3.22
CA LEU A 114 12.26 0.92 -2.82
C LEU A 114 11.35 0.93 -4.06
N ILE A 115 10.43 -0.04 -4.12
CA ILE A 115 9.31 -0.02 -5.05
C ILE A 115 8.03 0.14 -4.23
N ILE A 116 7.20 1.10 -4.61
CA ILE A 116 5.90 1.35 -3.98
C ILE A 116 4.79 0.98 -4.95
N VAL A 117 3.94 0.05 -4.56
CA VAL A 117 2.72 -0.31 -5.26
C VAL A 117 1.57 0.50 -4.65
N GLU A 118 0.99 1.41 -5.42
CA GLU A 118 -0.31 2.00 -5.08
C GLU A 118 -1.40 1.06 -5.61
N ASN A 119 -2.05 0.32 -4.69
CA ASN A 119 -3.08 -0.64 -5.07
C ASN A 119 -4.41 0.04 -5.42
N VAL A 120 -5.33 -0.72 -6.00
CA VAL A 120 -6.69 -0.23 -6.27
C VAL A 120 -7.36 0.19 -4.97
N GLY A 121 -8.12 1.30 -5.00
CA GLY A 121 -8.92 1.74 -3.86
C GLY A 121 -10.01 0.73 -3.50
N ASN A 122 -9.71 -0.21 -2.62
CA ASN A 122 -10.63 -1.21 -2.09
C ASN A 122 -10.10 -1.79 -0.75
N LEU A 123 -10.95 -1.89 0.27
CA LEU A 123 -10.60 -2.51 1.57
C LEU A 123 -10.96 -4.01 1.67
N VAL A 124 -11.49 -4.60 0.59
CA VAL A 124 -11.91 -6.02 0.56
C VAL A 124 -10.97 -6.84 -0.28
N CYS A 125 -11.03 -6.70 -1.61
CA CYS A 125 -10.31 -7.59 -2.53
C CYS A 125 -8.78 -7.63 -2.27
N PRO A 126 -8.08 -6.49 -2.10
CA PRO A 126 -6.62 -6.51 -2.00
C PRO A 126 -6.08 -7.27 -0.78
N ALA A 127 -6.87 -7.42 0.29
CA ALA A 127 -6.43 -8.10 1.50
C ALA A 127 -6.15 -9.61 1.28
N GLU A 128 -6.81 -10.22 0.30
CA GLU A 128 -6.66 -11.65 -0.03
C GLU A 128 -5.49 -11.94 -0.98
N PHE A 129 -4.92 -10.92 -1.62
CA PHE A 129 -3.91 -11.08 -2.67
C PHE A 129 -2.54 -10.61 -2.19
N ASP A 130 -1.68 -11.57 -1.92
CA ASP A 130 -0.26 -11.39 -1.70
C ASP A 130 0.43 -10.98 -3.00
N LEU A 131 1.15 -9.86 -3.00
CA LEU A 131 1.92 -9.36 -4.14
C LEU A 131 3.40 -9.72 -4.04
N GLY A 132 3.82 -10.40 -2.98
CA GLY A 132 5.24 -10.61 -2.66
C GLY A 132 5.87 -9.40 -1.98
N GLU A 133 5.07 -8.49 -1.43
CA GLU A 133 5.53 -7.31 -0.71
C GLU A 133 6.20 -7.64 0.62
N ASP A 134 7.10 -6.76 1.07
CA ASP A 134 7.69 -6.81 2.40
C ASP A 134 6.80 -6.16 3.46
N LEU A 135 5.94 -5.23 3.06
CA LEU A 135 5.04 -4.52 3.96
C LEU A 135 3.75 -4.06 3.29
N ARG A 136 2.65 -4.34 3.97
CA ARG A 136 1.32 -3.81 3.70
C ARG A 136 1.08 -2.56 4.54
N VAL A 137 0.78 -1.45 3.86
CA VAL A 137 0.36 -0.18 4.48
C VAL A 137 -1.08 0.08 4.11
N VAL A 138 -1.93 0.28 5.10
CA VAL A 138 -3.32 0.68 4.89
C VAL A 138 -3.46 2.17 5.14
N VAL A 139 -4.07 2.88 4.21
CA VAL A 139 -4.45 4.29 4.37
C VAL A 139 -5.94 4.35 4.65
N LEU A 140 -6.28 4.92 5.80
CA LEU A 140 -7.65 5.23 6.20
C LEU A 140 -7.76 6.73 6.39
N SER A 141 -8.87 7.36 6.00
CA SER A 141 -9.10 8.77 6.28
C SER A 141 -10.15 9.01 7.35
N THR A 142 -9.98 10.09 8.11
CA THR A 142 -10.94 10.57 9.12
C THR A 142 -12.35 10.82 8.58
N THR A 143 -12.52 10.92 7.26
CA THR A 143 -13.81 11.12 6.57
C THR A 143 -14.58 9.82 6.30
N GLU A 144 -13.99 8.65 6.59
CA GLU A 144 -14.61 7.35 6.29
C GLU A 144 -15.43 6.76 7.45
N GLY A 145 -15.25 7.29 8.67
CA GLY A 145 -15.88 6.80 9.89
C GLY A 145 -15.12 5.68 10.59
N ASN A 146 -15.41 5.49 11.88
CA ASN A 146 -14.73 4.53 12.76
C ASN A 146 -15.03 3.05 12.47
N ASP A 147 -16.18 2.76 11.83
CA ASP A 147 -16.64 1.39 11.58
C ASP A 147 -15.70 0.54 10.70
N LYS A 148 -14.76 1.19 9.98
CA LYS A 148 -13.94 0.54 8.97
C LYS A 148 -13.04 -0.56 9.52
N ILE A 149 -12.49 -0.40 10.72
CA ILE A 149 -11.56 -1.39 11.30
C ILE A 149 -12.24 -2.74 11.48
N LEU A 150 -13.39 -2.75 12.18
CA LEU A 150 -14.15 -3.97 12.46
C LEU A 150 -14.94 -4.49 11.25
N LYS A 151 -15.26 -3.61 10.29
CA LYS A 151 -15.98 -3.97 9.06
C LYS A 151 -15.08 -4.65 8.02
N TYR A 152 -13.78 -4.35 8.01
CA TYR A 152 -12.81 -4.91 7.06
C TYR A 152 -11.63 -5.57 7.79
N PRO A 153 -11.88 -6.55 8.68
CA PRO A 153 -10.87 -7.02 9.64
C PRO A 153 -9.61 -7.59 8.97
N LEU A 154 -9.76 -8.37 7.89
CA LEU A 154 -8.62 -8.98 7.20
C LEU A 154 -7.61 -7.92 6.71
N MET A 155 -8.10 -6.79 6.19
CA MET A 155 -7.25 -5.70 5.70
C MET A 155 -6.32 -5.14 6.80
N PHE A 156 -6.84 -4.96 8.00
CA PHE A 156 -6.08 -4.40 9.13
C PHE A 156 -5.28 -5.47 9.89
N GLN A 157 -5.70 -6.75 9.82
CA GLN A 157 -4.92 -7.88 10.35
C GLN A 157 -3.63 -8.11 9.58
N GLU A 158 -3.70 -8.03 8.26
CA GLU A 158 -2.55 -8.26 7.38
C GLU A 158 -1.63 -7.03 7.22
N ALA A 159 -2.09 -5.87 7.65
CA ALA A 159 -1.30 -4.64 7.59
C ALA A 159 -0.17 -4.64 8.63
N GLY A 160 0.99 -4.10 8.26
CA GLY A 160 2.06 -3.78 9.20
C GLY A 160 2.07 -2.31 9.63
N MET A 161 1.45 -1.43 8.83
CA MET A 161 1.23 -0.03 9.21
C MET A 161 -0.14 0.48 8.79
N LEU A 162 -0.68 1.40 9.57
CA LEU A 162 -1.88 2.18 9.29
C LEU A 162 -1.53 3.67 9.24
N VAL A 163 -1.82 4.31 8.12
CA VAL A 163 -1.76 5.77 8.00
C VAL A 163 -3.19 6.32 8.12
N LEU A 164 -3.49 6.96 9.25
CA LEU A 164 -4.71 7.74 9.44
C LEU A 164 -4.52 9.12 8.81
N ASN A 165 -5.00 9.27 7.58
CA ASN A 165 -4.87 10.47 6.76
C ASN A 165 -6.03 11.47 6.96
N LYS A 166 -5.86 12.68 6.43
CA LYS A 166 -6.80 13.81 6.53
C LYS A 166 -7.05 14.25 7.98
N MET A 167 -6.02 14.22 8.81
CA MET A 167 -6.10 14.70 10.20
C MET A 167 -6.49 16.19 10.30
N ASP A 168 -6.27 16.98 9.25
CA ASP A 168 -6.78 18.36 9.16
C ASP A 168 -8.31 18.46 9.13
N LEU A 169 -9.00 17.38 8.75
CA LEU A 169 -10.45 17.32 8.70
C LEU A 169 -11.10 16.77 9.97
N LEU A 170 -10.29 16.27 10.93
CA LEU A 170 -10.79 15.69 12.18
C LEU A 170 -11.79 16.60 12.94
N PRO A 171 -11.58 17.93 13.04
CA PRO A 171 -12.56 18.81 13.71
C PRO A 171 -13.91 18.94 13.01
N TYR A 172 -14.05 18.41 11.79
CA TYR A 172 -15.25 18.50 10.96
C TYR A 172 -15.91 17.13 10.75
N THR A 173 -15.45 16.09 11.43
CA THR A 173 -16.02 14.75 11.38
C THR A 173 -16.30 14.23 12.79
N ASP A 174 -17.18 13.23 12.90
CA ASP A 174 -17.44 12.54 14.17
C ASP A 174 -16.40 11.44 14.47
N PHE A 175 -15.23 11.51 13.81
CA PHE A 175 -14.23 10.45 13.89
C PHE A 175 -13.51 10.46 15.24
N SER A 176 -13.45 9.31 15.91
CA SER A 176 -12.78 9.12 17.18
C SER A 176 -11.43 8.43 16.99
N VAL A 177 -10.32 9.14 17.23
CA VAL A 177 -8.98 8.54 17.15
C VAL A 177 -8.84 7.44 18.22
N GLN A 178 -9.39 7.66 19.40
CA GLN A 178 -9.32 6.73 20.52
C GLN A 178 -10.05 5.42 20.24
N GLU A 179 -11.22 5.49 19.58
CA GLU A 179 -11.97 4.29 19.16
C GLU A 179 -11.20 3.52 18.09
N LEU A 180 -10.60 4.21 17.11
CA LEU A 180 -9.74 3.56 16.13
C LEU A 180 -8.55 2.84 16.78
N GLU A 181 -7.84 3.50 17.70
CA GLU A 181 -6.71 2.89 18.41
C GLU A 181 -7.15 1.66 19.22
N HIS A 182 -8.34 1.71 19.84
CA HIS A 182 -8.91 0.59 20.56
C HIS A 182 -9.20 -0.60 19.64
N ASP A 183 -9.91 -0.37 18.54
CA ASP A 183 -10.29 -1.41 17.59
C ASP A 183 -9.07 -2.02 16.89
N VAL A 184 -8.12 -1.18 16.46
CA VAL A 184 -6.86 -1.63 15.87
C VAL A 184 -6.12 -2.53 16.85
N LYS A 185 -5.97 -2.10 18.12
CA LYS A 185 -5.29 -2.91 19.13
C LYS A 185 -6.02 -4.24 19.38
N GLY A 186 -7.35 -4.24 19.38
CA GLY A 186 -8.14 -5.46 19.50
C GLY A 186 -7.91 -6.46 18.37
N LEU A 187 -7.55 -5.96 17.18
CA LEU A 187 -7.43 -6.76 15.97
C LEU A 187 -5.99 -7.14 15.61
N ASN A 188 -5.05 -6.20 15.71
CA ASN A 188 -3.65 -6.34 15.37
C ASN A 188 -2.77 -5.50 16.33
N HIS A 189 -2.23 -6.15 17.36
CA HIS A 189 -1.39 -5.50 18.36
C HIS A 189 -0.06 -4.94 17.82
N GLY A 190 0.41 -5.44 16.66
CA GLY A 190 1.66 -5.02 16.05
C GLY A 190 1.52 -3.88 15.04
N LEU A 191 0.29 -3.43 14.75
CA LEU A 191 0.04 -2.40 13.74
C LEU A 191 0.53 -1.03 14.21
N GLU A 192 1.52 -0.47 13.51
CA GLU A 192 2.01 0.89 13.77
C GLU A 192 1.05 1.92 13.15
N ILE A 193 0.60 2.90 13.92
CA ILE A 193 -0.34 3.93 13.47
C ILE A 193 0.40 5.26 13.27
N PHE A 194 0.21 5.90 12.11
CA PHE A 194 0.75 7.20 11.78
C PHE A 194 -0.38 8.20 11.48
N TYR A 195 -0.27 9.40 12.05
CA TYR A 195 -1.27 10.46 11.92
C TYR A 195 -0.83 11.48 10.89
N VAL A 196 -1.54 11.57 9.77
CA VAL A 196 -1.08 12.33 8.60
C VAL A 196 -2.15 13.27 8.07
N SER A 197 -1.71 14.44 7.61
CA SER A 197 -2.48 15.31 6.73
C SER A 197 -1.62 15.57 5.49
N ALA A 198 -1.75 14.69 4.50
CA ALA A 198 -0.89 14.69 3.32
C ALA A 198 -1.01 15.98 2.50
N SER A 199 -2.23 16.52 2.37
CA SER A 199 -2.50 17.79 1.69
C SER A 199 -1.89 19.01 2.37
N LYS A 200 -1.49 18.89 3.65
CA LYS A 200 -0.83 19.92 4.45
C LYS A 200 0.62 19.59 4.76
N ASP A 201 1.13 18.48 4.22
CA ASP A 201 2.50 17.96 4.48
C ASP A 201 2.81 17.82 5.99
N ARG A 202 1.81 17.43 6.80
CA ARG A 202 1.97 17.23 8.26
C ARG A 202 1.97 15.74 8.59
N GLY A 203 2.94 15.31 9.40
CA GLY A 203 3.11 13.91 9.82
C GLY A 203 3.66 12.98 8.72
N VAL A 204 3.90 13.49 7.50
CA VAL A 204 4.42 12.71 6.37
C VAL A 204 5.85 12.22 6.66
N GLU A 205 6.66 13.06 7.31
CA GLU A 205 8.05 12.70 7.65
C GLU A 205 8.12 11.49 8.58
N ASP A 206 7.24 11.38 9.58
CA ASP A 206 7.35 10.35 10.62
C ASP A 206 7.18 8.94 10.04
N TRP A 207 6.17 8.75 9.18
CA TRP A 207 5.92 7.43 8.58
C TRP A 207 6.95 7.11 7.48
N THR A 208 7.35 8.11 6.68
CA THR A 208 8.36 7.90 5.64
C THR A 208 9.72 7.56 6.25
N ARG A 209 10.11 8.23 7.33
CA ARG A 209 11.31 7.90 8.10
C ARG A 209 11.29 6.44 8.57
N ARG A 210 10.14 5.97 9.08
CA ARG A 210 9.99 4.58 9.51
C ARG A 210 10.21 3.59 8.37
N ILE A 211 9.72 3.88 7.17
CA ILE A 211 9.97 3.05 5.98
C ILE A 211 11.46 3.09 5.61
N VAL A 212 12.08 4.28 5.56
CA VAL A 212 13.51 4.41 5.25
C VAL A 212 14.37 3.60 6.22
N GLU A 213 14.08 3.67 7.52
CA GLU A 213 14.76 2.84 8.53
C GLU A 213 14.64 1.34 8.22
N ARG A 214 13.46 0.87 7.81
CA ARG A 214 13.23 -0.54 7.44
C ARG A 214 14.01 -0.94 6.19
N VAL A 215 14.07 -0.07 5.17
CA VAL A 215 14.86 -0.31 3.94
C VAL A 215 16.35 -0.41 4.28
N VAL A 216 16.89 0.57 5.01
CA VAL A 216 18.32 0.62 5.38
C VAL A 216 18.71 -0.53 6.32
N LEU A 217 17.82 -0.98 7.20
CA LEU A 217 18.10 -2.14 8.05
C LEU A 217 18.16 -3.44 7.24
N ARG A 218 17.40 -3.56 6.16
CA ARG A 218 17.45 -4.74 5.28
C ARG A 218 18.79 -4.86 4.57
N GLU A 219 19.37 -3.77 4.08
CA GLU A 219 20.67 -3.79 3.39
C GLU A 219 21.83 -4.30 4.26
N ARG A 220 21.65 -4.34 5.60
CA ARG A 220 22.69 -4.75 6.56
C ARG A 220 22.69 -6.25 6.85
N HIS A 221 21.72 -7.00 6.33
CA HIS A 221 21.53 -8.43 6.58
C HIS A 221 21.59 -9.23 5.28
#